data_AF-A0A1F4DFU1-F1
#
_entry.id   AF-A0A1F4DFU1-F1
#
_cell.length_a   1.000
_cell.length_b   1.000
_cell.length_c   1.000
_cell.angle_alpha   90.00
_cell.angle_beta   90.00
_cell.angle_gamma   90.00
#
_symmetry.space_group_name_H-M   'P 1'
#
loop_
_entity.id
_entity.type
_entity.pdbx_description
1 polymer ?
#
loop_
_entity_poly.entity_id
_entity_poly.type
_entity_poly.pdbx_seq_one_letter_code
_entity_poly.pdbx_strand_id
1 'polypeptide(L)'
;MAKMSPEQVDQRLVGADSVEAVIAVVRDYVAQWDPHELARLPENCRPDAVESAEDVQWWADTFAVEYQAGEIVSRELQEMHDFFQSAAMRIRQIRP
;
A
#
# COMPACT_ATOMS: atom_id res chain seq x y z
N MET A 1 7.45 -14.47 -10.21
CA MET A 1 8.13 -14.14 -8.94
C MET A 1 7.11 -14.40 -7.83
N ALA A 2 7.49 -15.01 -6.72
CA ALA A 2 6.56 -15.18 -5.59
C ALA A 2 6.30 -13.82 -4.93
N LYS A 3 5.05 -13.53 -4.55
CA LYS A 3 4.68 -12.35 -3.75
C LYS A 3 5.48 -12.39 -2.44
N MET A 4 6.11 -11.27 -2.08
CA MET A 4 6.81 -11.09 -0.81
C MET A 4 5.83 -11.35 0.34
N SER A 5 6.30 -11.97 1.41
CA SER A 5 5.45 -12.15 2.59
C SER A 5 5.20 -10.79 3.27
N PRO A 6 4.06 -10.63 3.98
CA PRO A 6 3.77 -9.40 4.73
C PRO A 6 4.92 -8.98 5.66
N GLU A 7 5.56 -9.96 6.32
CA GLU A 7 6.70 -9.71 7.20
C GLU A 7 7.92 -9.12 6.46
N GLN A 8 8.21 -9.59 5.25
CA GLN A 8 9.30 -9.05 4.44
C GLN A 8 9.03 -7.62 3.99
N VAL A 9 7.77 -7.33 3.66
CA VAL A 9 7.33 -6.00 3.23
C VAL A 9 7.45 -5.00 4.38
N ASP A 10 7.02 -5.37 5.58
CA ASP A 10 7.14 -4.54 6.79
C ASP A 10 8.61 -4.27 7.14
N GLN A 11 9.47 -5.28 7.09
CA GLN A 11 10.91 -5.11 7.33
C GLN A 11 11.54 -4.12 6.35
N ARG A 12 11.13 -4.15 5.08
CA ARG A 12 11.61 -3.20 4.06
C ARG A 12 11.13 -1.77 4.32
N LEU A 13 9.87 -1.58 4.74
CA LEU A 13 9.36 -0.26 5.12
C LEU A 13 10.10 0.31 6.34
N VAL A 14 10.31 -0.51 7.38
CA VAL A 14 11.05 -0.11 8.59
C VAL A 14 12.49 0.30 8.25
N GLY A 15 13.13 -0.42 7.34
CA GLY A 15 14.50 -0.15 6.89
C GLY A 15 14.64 1.05 5.95
N ALA A 16 13.55 1.56 5.35
CA ALA A 16 13.60 2.72 4.46
C ALA A 16 13.88 4.00 5.26
N ASP A 17 14.95 4.72 4.92
CA ASP A 17 15.44 5.92 5.63
C ASP A 17 15.16 7.24 4.90
N SER A 18 14.60 7.17 3.69
CA SER A 18 14.16 8.33 2.90
C SER A 18 12.75 8.12 2.33
N VAL A 19 12.10 9.22 1.94
CA VAL A 19 10.78 9.17 1.30
C VAL A 19 10.86 8.41 -0.03
N GLU A 20 11.92 8.62 -0.80
CA GLU A 20 12.15 7.93 -2.07
C GLU A 20 12.34 6.42 -1.86
N ALA A 21 13.02 6.01 -0.79
CA ALA A 21 13.14 4.60 -0.42
C ALA A 21 11.79 3.98 -0.06
N VAL A 22 10.91 4.69 0.65
CA VAL A 22 9.54 4.21 0.92
C VAL A 22 8.75 4.09 -0.37
N ILE A 23 8.79 5.09 -1.26
CA ILE A 23 8.11 5.05 -2.57
C ILE A 23 8.59 3.85 -3.40
N ALA A 24 9.89 3.57 -3.40
CA ALA A 24 10.44 2.39 -4.09
C ALA A 24 9.87 1.08 -3.53
N VAL A 25 9.75 0.95 -2.21
CA VAL A 25 9.13 -0.23 -1.58
C VAL A 25 7.65 -0.35 -1.94
N VAL A 26 6.91 0.77 -1.97
CA VAL A 26 5.49 0.78 -2.37
C VAL A 26 5.33 0.34 -3.83
N ARG A 27 6.15 0.85 -4.74
CA ARG A 27 6.12 0.47 -6.16
C ARG A 27 6.43 -1.02 -6.34
N ASP A 28 7.45 -1.53 -5.66
CA ASP A 28 7.79 -2.95 -5.67
C ASP A 28 6.63 -3.80 -5.13
N TYR A 29 5.97 -3.35 -4.06
CA TYR A 29 4.81 -4.04 -3.50
C TYR A 29 3.65 -4.10 -4.49
N VAL A 30 3.22 -2.96 -5.05
CA VAL A 30 2.12 -2.89 -6.03
C VAL A 30 2.42 -3.74 -7.27
N ALA A 31 3.67 -3.74 -7.75
CA ALA A 31 4.09 -4.52 -8.92
C ALA A 31 4.01 -6.04 -8.74
N GLN A 32 3.85 -6.54 -7.52
CA GLN A 32 3.68 -7.98 -7.24
C GLN A 32 2.24 -8.46 -7.31
N TRP A 33 1.28 -7.55 -7.36
CA TRP A 33 -0.14 -7.90 -7.44
C TRP A 33 -0.50 -8.35 -8.84
N ASP A 34 -1.15 -9.49 -8.93
CA ASP A 34 -1.66 -9.99 -10.21
C ASP A 34 -2.91 -9.19 -10.62
N PRO A 35 -3.13 -8.92 -11.93
CA PRO A 35 -4.33 -8.23 -12.41
C PRO A 35 -5.65 -8.86 -11.92
N HIS A 36 -5.69 -10.18 -11.73
CA HIS A 36 -6.87 -10.86 -11.18
C HIS A 36 -7.07 -10.63 -9.67
N GLU A 37 -6.01 -10.36 -8.92
CA GLU A 37 -6.11 -9.94 -7.51
C GLU A 37 -6.58 -8.48 -7.42
N LEU A 38 -5.99 -7.59 -8.25
CA LEU A 38 -6.42 -6.19 -8.33
C LEU A 38 -7.87 -6.05 -8.79
N ALA A 39 -8.34 -6.93 -9.68
CA ALA A 39 -9.74 -6.93 -10.11
C ALA A 39 -10.74 -7.22 -8.97
N ARG A 40 -10.30 -7.83 -7.86
CA ARG A 40 -11.13 -8.08 -6.67
C ARG A 40 -11.24 -6.88 -5.74
N LEU A 41 -10.39 -5.88 -5.93
CA LEU A 41 -10.51 -4.60 -5.24
C LEU A 41 -11.68 -3.81 -5.84
N PRO A 42 -12.37 -2.98 -5.01
CA PRO A 42 -13.26 -1.94 -5.51
C PRO A 42 -12.59 -1.12 -6.61
N GLU A 43 -13.35 -0.60 -7.57
CA GLU A 43 -12.77 0.08 -8.74
C GLU A 43 -11.89 1.28 -8.38
N ASN A 44 -12.27 2.02 -7.35
CA ASN A 44 -11.50 3.15 -6.80
C ASN A 44 -10.32 2.72 -5.92
N CYS A 45 -10.19 1.44 -5.61
CA CYS A 45 -9.12 0.84 -4.81
C CYS A 45 -8.09 0.09 -5.66
N ARG A 46 -8.01 0.35 -6.97
CA ARG A 46 -7.04 -0.30 -7.85
C ARG A 46 -5.83 0.62 -8.03
N PRO A 47 -4.75 0.45 -7.25
CA PRO A 47 -3.61 1.34 -7.32
C PRO A 47 -2.96 1.30 -8.69
N ASP A 48 -2.66 2.49 -9.21
CA ASP A 48 -1.95 2.70 -10.46
C ASP A 48 -0.47 3.02 -10.18
N ALA A 49 0.05 4.13 -10.72
CA ALA A 49 1.42 4.55 -10.48
C ALA A 49 1.53 5.34 -9.17
N VAL A 50 2.37 4.86 -8.25
CA VAL A 50 2.74 5.61 -7.04
C VAL A 50 4.09 6.28 -7.30
N GLU A 51 4.09 7.61 -7.47
CA GLU A 51 5.28 8.38 -7.84
C GLU A 51 5.76 9.32 -6.73
N SER A 52 4.88 9.65 -5.79
CA SER A 52 5.12 10.65 -4.75
C SER A 52 4.62 10.19 -3.37
N ALA A 53 5.00 10.95 -2.34
CA ALA A 53 4.51 10.72 -0.98
C ALA A 53 3.01 11.05 -0.87
N GLU A 54 2.56 12.04 -1.63
CA GLU A 54 1.18 12.45 -1.75
C GLU A 54 0.32 11.32 -2.33
N ASP A 55 0.82 10.58 -3.32
CA ASP A 55 0.12 9.40 -3.86
C ASP A 55 -0.02 8.31 -2.80
N VAL A 56 1.04 8.05 -2.03
CA VAL A 56 0.99 7.07 -0.93
C VAL A 56 -0.06 7.45 0.10
N GLN A 57 -0.11 8.72 0.50
CA GLN A 57 -1.11 9.20 1.45
C GLN A 57 -2.53 9.15 0.85
N TRP A 58 -2.71 9.54 -0.40
CA TRP A 58 -3.99 9.51 -1.10
C TRP A 58 -4.56 8.09 -1.19
N TRP A 59 -3.71 7.11 -1.55
CA TRP A 59 -4.10 5.70 -1.58
C TRP A 59 -4.42 5.18 -0.19
N ALA A 60 -3.60 5.51 0.82
CA ALA A 60 -3.86 5.13 2.22
C ALA A 60 -5.23 5.61 2.72
N ASP A 61 -5.59 6.86 2.40
CA ASP A 61 -6.88 7.45 2.76
C ASP A 61 -8.03 6.79 1.98
N THR A 62 -7.84 6.54 0.68
CA THR A 62 -8.82 5.87 -0.18
C THR A 62 -9.14 4.46 0.32
N PHE A 63 -8.11 3.68 0.63
CA PHE A 63 -8.29 2.34 1.21
C PHE A 63 -8.96 2.40 2.58
N ALA A 64 -8.63 3.39 3.42
CA ALA A 64 -9.25 3.52 4.74
C ALA A 64 -10.75 3.81 4.64
N VAL A 65 -11.16 4.68 3.72
CA VAL A 65 -12.59 4.97 3.49
C VAL A 65 -13.33 3.72 3.04
N GLU A 66 -12.82 3.00 2.04
CA GLU A 66 -13.48 1.78 1.53
C GLU A 66 -13.47 0.64 2.55
N TYR A 67 -12.37 0.47 3.28
CA TYR A 67 -12.27 -0.52 4.37
C TYR A 67 -13.28 -0.26 5.48
N GLN A 68 -13.52 1.02 5.82
CA GLN A 68 -14.50 1.41 6.85
C GLN A 68 -15.96 1.32 6.34
N ALA A 69 -16.18 1.57 5.05
CA ALA A 69 -17.51 1.54 4.45
C ALA A 69 -18.03 0.11 4.17
N GLY A 70 -17.13 -0.86 3.99
CA GLY A 70 -17.47 -2.24 3.62
C GLY A 70 -18.05 -3.06 4.78
N GLU A 71 -19.22 -3.66 4.57
CA GLU A 71 -19.80 -4.66 5.50
C GLU A 71 -19.04 -6.00 5.44
N ILE A 72 -18.48 -6.33 4.28
CA ILE A 72 -17.57 -7.47 4.06
C ILE A 72 -16.31 -6.96 3.38
N VAL A 73 -15.19 -7.01 4.08
CA VAL A 73 -13.89 -6.61 3.56
C VAL A 73 -13.21 -7.81 2.90
N SER A 74 -12.79 -7.68 1.64
CA SER A 74 -11.99 -8.70 0.97
C SER A 74 -10.58 -8.75 1.56
N ARG A 75 -9.96 -9.93 1.53
CA ARG A 75 -8.58 -10.10 2.01
C ARG A 75 -7.63 -9.16 1.27
N GLU A 76 -7.86 -8.98 -0.03
CA GLU A 76 -7.08 -8.12 -0.90
C GLU A 76 -7.16 -6.64 -0.46
N LEU A 77 -8.36 -6.16 -0.12
CA LEU A 77 -8.56 -4.79 0.36
C LEU A 77 -7.89 -4.58 1.71
N GLN A 78 -8.00 -5.54 2.62
CA GLN A 78 -7.31 -5.49 3.92
C GLN A 78 -5.79 -5.43 3.74
N GLU A 79 -5.22 -6.30 2.89
CA GLU A 79 -3.77 -6.35 2.66
C GLU A 79 -3.23 -5.06 2.02
N MET A 80 -3.98 -4.44 1.10
CA MET A 80 -3.64 -3.11 0.55
C MET A 80 -3.75 -2.02 1.61
N HIS A 81 -4.86 -1.99 2.36
CA HIS A 81 -5.10 -1.01 3.41
C HIS A 81 -3.96 -1.00 4.45
N ASP A 82 -3.65 -2.17 5.02
CA ASP A 82 -2.67 -2.29 6.09
C ASP A 82 -1.27 -1.87 5.60
N PHE A 83 -0.89 -2.26 4.38
CA PHE A 83 0.38 -1.86 3.78
C PHE A 83 0.48 -0.35 3.54
N PHE A 84 -0.52 0.26 2.91
CA PHE A 84 -0.48 1.69 2.60
C PHE A 84 -0.54 2.56 3.86
N GLN A 85 -1.24 2.12 4.91
CA GLN A 85 -1.22 2.78 6.22
C GLN A 85 0.18 2.75 6.85
N SER A 86 0.86 1.59 6.82
CA SER A 86 2.25 1.46 7.30
C SER A 86 3.21 2.35 6.49
N ALA A 87 3.07 2.40 5.17
CA ALA A 87 3.89 3.24 4.31
C ALA A 87 3.69 4.74 4.58
N ALA A 88 2.43 5.20 4.67
CA ALA A 88 2.11 6.59 5.00
C ALA A 88 2.64 6.99 6.39
N MET A 89 2.52 6.08 7.37
CA MET A 89 3.08 6.30 8.71
C MET A 89 4.61 6.43 8.67
N ARG A 90 5.29 5.59 7.87
CA ARG A 90 6.75 5.66 7.73
C ARG A 90 7.19 6.98 7.11
N ILE A 91 6.50 7.46 6.07
CA ILE A 91 6.79 8.76 5.45
C ILE A 91 6.69 9.89 6.49
N ARG A 92 5.63 9.91 7.31
CA ARG A 92 5.45 10.90 8.38
C ARG A 92 6.55 10.86 9.43
N GLN A 93 7.12 9.69 9.71
CA GLN A 93 8.26 9.56 10.65
C GLN A 93 9.56 10.12 10.06
N ILE A 94 9.78 9.95 8.76
CA ILE A 94 10.96 10.44 8.05
C ILE A 94 10.87 11.97 7.85
N ARG A 95 9.66 12.46 7.57
CA ARG A 95 9.38 13.86 7.25
C ARG A 95 8.19 14.36 8.09
N PRO A 96 8.43 14.76 9.36
CA PRO A 96 7.40 15.17 10.30
C PRO A 96 6.78 16.54 9.98
#